data_AF-A0A848YPR9-F1
#
_entry.id   AF-A0A848YPR9-F1
#
_cell.length_a   1.000
_cell.length_b   1.000
_cell.length_c   1.000
_cell.angle_alpha   90.00
_cell.angle_beta   90.00
_cell.angle_gamma   90.00
#
_symmetry.space_group_name_H-M   'P 1'
#
loop_
_entity.id
_entity.type
_entity.pdbx_description
1 polymer ?
#
loop_
_entity_poly.entity_id
_entity_poly.type
_entity_poly.pdbx_seq_one_letter_code
_entity_poly.pdbx_strand_id
1 'polypeptide(L)'
;MDIYTSLFLIGAILIGPIMISIIVWRQQVGSPAVASTLALTFGAFTVFTIAREGIEQAILNHTANFWGTQVWYDLIIATSIALFLIAPRARATGMKLWPWAIFVALTASIGLLAMIARLFWLEQQSEQES
;
A
#
# COMPACT_ATOMS: atom_id res chain seq x y z
N MET A 1 22.75 -0.13 18.05
CA MET A 1 21.50 0.31 17.42
C MET A 1 20.46 -0.74 17.73
N ASP A 2 19.34 -0.37 18.33
CA ASP A 2 18.27 -1.32 18.61
C ASP A 2 17.58 -1.75 17.29
N ILE A 3 16.75 -2.80 17.39
CA ILE A 3 16.08 -3.39 16.23
C ILE A 3 15.14 -2.40 15.53
N TYR A 4 14.46 -1.53 16.27
CA TYR A 4 13.51 -0.57 15.72
C TYR A 4 14.21 0.54 14.94
N THR A 5 15.29 1.07 15.50
CA THR A 5 16.15 2.03 14.79
C THR A 5 16.74 1.41 13.52
N SER A 6 17.12 0.13 13.55
CA SER A 6 17.62 -0.58 12.38
C SER A 6 16.55 -0.72 11.28
N LEU A 7 15.33 -1.12 11.64
CA LEU A 7 14.20 -1.25 10.72
C LEU A 7 13.81 0.11 10.11
N PHE A 8 13.80 1.17 10.92
CA PHE A 8 13.54 2.54 10.45
C PHE A 8 14.55 2.98 9.39
N LEU A 9 15.86 2.79 9.65
CA LEU A 9 16.90 3.18 8.70
C LEU A 9 16.84 2.37 7.41
N ILE A 10 16.54 1.07 7.48
CA ILE A 10 16.34 0.25 6.28
C ILE A 10 15.22 0.84 5.42
N GLY A 11 14.07 1.14 6.02
CA GLY A 11 12.95 1.78 5.31
C GLY A 11 13.34 3.12 4.69
N ALA A 12 14.00 3.99 5.46
CA ALA A 12 14.43 5.31 5.00
C ALA A 12 15.46 5.24 3.85
N ILE A 13 16.34 4.25 3.86
CA ILE A 13 17.33 4.05 2.79
C ILE A 13 16.66 3.54 1.51
N LEU A 14 15.67 2.65 1.63
CA LEU A 14 15.01 2.03 0.48
C LEU A 14 14.10 2.99 -0.29
N ILE A 15 13.55 4.03 0.34
CA ILE A 15 12.60 4.93 -0.34
C ILE A 15 13.23 5.69 -1.50
N GLY A 16 14.49 6.12 -1.38
CA GLY A 16 15.20 6.88 -2.42
C GLY A 16 15.33 6.08 -3.74
N PRO A 17 15.94 4.88 -3.72
CA PRO A 17 16.03 4.01 -4.89
C PRO A 17 14.68 3.66 -5.51
N ILE A 18 13.63 3.44 -4.70
CA ILE A 18 12.27 3.16 -5.19
C ILE A 18 11.69 4.37 -5.92
N MET A 19 11.81 5.57 -5.35
CA MET A 19 11.33 6.79 -5.99
C MET A 19 12.08 7.07 -7.30
N ILE A 20 13.40 6.86 -7.31
CA ILE A 20 14.22 7.01 -8.51
C ILE A 20 13.80 6.01 -9.58
N SER A 21 13.58 4.74 -9.23
CA SER A 21 13.18 3.74 -10.22
C SER A 21 11.82 4.05 -10.85
N ILE A 22 10.85 4.55 -10.07
CA ILE A 22 9.54 5.00 -10.58
C ILE A 22 9.69 6.16 -11.58
N ILE A 23 10.60 7.09 -11.33
CA ILE A 23 10.82 8.26 -12.20
C ILE A 23 11.59 7.86 -13.48
N VAL A 24 12.59 7.00 -13.34
CA VAL A 24 13.48 6.60 -14.45
C VAL A 24 12.81 5.56 -15.36
N TRP A 25 12.04 4.62 -14.79
CA TRP A 25 11.41 3.54 -15.54
C TRP A 25 10.02 3.95 -16.00
N ARG A 26 9.85 4.08 -17.32
CA ARG A 26 8.59 4.50 -17.96
C ARG A 26 7.69 3.31 -18.30
N GLN A 27 7.39 2.47 -17.31
CA GLN A 27 6.42 1.39 -17.53
C GLN A 27 5.01 1.99 -17.67
N GLN A 28 4.29 1.62 -18.74
CA GLN A 28 2.92 2.07 -18.99
C GLN A 28 1.92 1.43 -18.01
N VAL A 29 2.13 0.14 -17.72
CA VAL A 29 1.38 -0.65 -16.74
C VAL A 29 2.35 -1.22 -15.72
N GLY A 30 2.00 -1.16 -14.44
CA GLY A 30 2.85 -1.69 -13.37
C GLY A 30 2.83 -3.22 -13.29
N SER A 31 3.60 -3.79 -12.36
CA SER A 31 3.72 -5.25 -12.20
C SER A 31 2.74 -5.80 -11.14
N PRO A 32 1.81 -6.71 -11.51
CA PRO A 32 0.94 -7.40 -10.56
C PRO A 32 1.73 -8.21 -9.54
N ALA A 33 2.84 -8.83 -9.96
CA ALA A 33 3.68 -9.66 -9.10
C ALA A 33 4.35 -8.83 -8.00
N VAL A 34 4.86 -7.64 -8.35
CA VAL A 34 5.46 -6.72 -7.36
C VAL A 34 4.40 -6.24 -6.37
N ALA A 35 3.25 -5.76 -6.85
CA ALA A 35 2.18 -5.26 -5.98
C ALA A 35 1.64 -6.34 -5.04
N SER A 36 1.41 -7.56 -5.55
CA SER A 36 0.93 -8.68 -4.72
C SER A 36 1.98 -9.16 -3.72
N THR A 37 3.26 -9.20 -4.09
CA THR A 37 4.35 -9.56 -3.17
C THR A 37 4.46 -8.56 -2.03
N LEU A 38 4.37 -7.25 -2.34
CA LEU A 38 4.34 -6.20 -1.30
C LEU A 38 3.11 -6.34 -0.40
N ALA A 39 1.92 -6.58 -0.97
CA ALA A 39 0.70 -6.79 -0.20
C ALA A 39 0.82 -7.98 0.77
N LEU A 40 1.33 -9.12 0.27
CA LEU A 40 1.51 -10.34 1.06
C LEU A 40 2.57 -10.17 2.14
N THR A 41 3.72 -9.59 1.80
CA THR A 41 4.84 -9.41 2.74
C THR A 41 4.47 -8.44 3.85
N PHE A 42 3.89 -7.29 3.49
CA PHE A 42 3.47 -6.31 4.49
C PHE A 42 2.27 -6.82 5.30
N GLY A 43 1.30 -7.47 4.66
CA GLY A 43 0.17 -8.09 5.35
C GLY A 43 0.61 -9.17 6.35
N ALA A 44 1.55 -10.03 5.98
CA ALA A 44 2.12 -11.02 6.89
C ALA A 44 2.86 -10.36 8.07
N PHE A 45 3.61 -9.30 7.81
CA PHE A 45 4.24 -8.51 8.87
C PHE A 45 3.20 -7.86 9.80
N THR A 46 2.12 -7.31 9.27
CA THR A 46 1.01 -6.76 10.06
C THR A 46 0.33 -7.81 10.93
N VAL A 47 0.07 -9.01 10.39
CA VAL A 47 -0.47 -10.13 11.18
C VAL A 47 0.49 -10.51 12.30
N PHE A 48 1.79 -10.60 12.00
CA PHE A 48 2.82 -10.87 13.01
C PHE A 48 2.84 -9.79 14.11
N THR A 49 2.80 -8.51 13.76
CA THR A 49 2.77 -7.41 14.75
C THR A 49 1.52 -7.45 15.60
N ILE A 50 0.35 -7.71 15.01
CA ILE A 50 -0.91 -7.84 15.77
C ILE A 50 -0.84 -9.04 16.72
N ALA A 51 -0.33 -10.18 16.27
CA ALA A 51 -0.17 -11.37 17.10
C ALA A 51 0.81 -11.16 18.26
N ARG A 52 1.83 -10.31 18.06
CA ARG A 52 2.88 -10.06 19.05
C ARG A 52 2.56 -8.95 20.03
N GLU A 53 1.93 -7.87 19.56
CA GLU A 53 1.77 -6.61 20.29
C GLU A 53 0.31 -6.25 20.56
N GLY A 54 -0.64 -6.90 19.88
CA GLY A 54 -2.06 -6.62 19.97
C GLY A 54 -2.50 -5.45 19.09
N ILE A 55 -3.78 -5.42 18.73
CA ILE A 55 -4.33 -4.35 17.89
C ILE A 55 -4.41 -2.99 18.62
N GLU A 56 -4.48 -3.00 19.95
CA GLU A 56 -4.54 -1.78 20.77
C GLU A 56 -3.27 -0.93 20.63
N GLN A 57 -2.11 -1.57 20.43
CA GLN A 57 -0.85 -0.85 20.21
C GLN A 57 -0.86 -0.04 18.91
N ALA A 58 -1.61 -0.49 17.89
CA ALA A 58 -1.80 0.31 16.70
C ALA A 58 -2.53 1.63 17.03
N ILE A 59 -3.52 1.61 17.91
CA ILE A 59 -4.24 2.84 18.32
C ILE A 59 -3.34 3.75 19.16
N LEU A 60 -2.61 3.17 20.12
CA LEU A 60 -1.70 3.93 20.99
C LEU A 60 -0.61 4.65 20.18
N ASN A 61 0.00 3.97 19.20
CA ASN A 61 1.03 4.56 18.34
C ASN A 61 0.53 5.79 17.55
N HIS A 62 -0.77 5.86 17.23
CA HIS A 62 -1.36 6.99 16.49
C HIS A 62 -1.93 8.10 17.39
N THR A 63 -1.99 7.88 18.71
CA THR A 63 -2.65 8.81 19.66
C THR A 63 -1.75 9.28 20.79
N ALA A 64 -0.53 8.73 20.91
CA ALA A 64 0.39 9.06 22.00
C ALA A 64 0.93 10.50 21.97
N ASN A 65 1.05 11.10 20.78
CA ASN A 65 1.57 12.46 20.60
C ASN A 65 1.20 13.01 19.22
N PHE A 66 1.51 14.30 18.98
CA PHE A 66 1.22 14.95 17.71
C PHE A 66 1.92 14.32 16.50
N TRP A 67 3.11 13.74 16.66
CA TRP A 67 3.78 13.03 15.56
C TRP A 67 3.03 11.75 15.17
N GLY A 68 2.61 10.94 16.15
CA GLY A 68 1.80 9.75 15.90
C GLY A 68 0.48 10.08 15.20
N THR A 69 -0.20 11.12 15.67
CA THR A 69 -1.47 11.58 15.04
C THR A 69 -1.24 12.19 13.67
N GLN A 70 -0.13 12.90 13.45
CA GLN A 70 0.21 13.42 12.13
C GLN A 70 0.48 12.29 11.14
N VAL A 71 1.23 11.25 11.51
CA VAL A 71 1.49 10.07 10.67
C VAL A 71 0.20 9.32 10.34
N TRP A 72 -0.74 9.24 11.29
CA TRP A 72 -2.08 8.68 11.04
C TRP A 72 -2.83 9.42 9.93
N TYR A 73 -2.87 10.75 10.01
CA TYR A 73 -3.53 11.56 8.99
C TYR A 73 -2.81 11.47 7.64
N ASP A 74 -1.48 11.44 7.64
CA ASP A 74 -0.70 11.25 6.42
C ASP A 74 -1.07 9.93 5.72
N LEU A 75 -1.17 8.83 6.48
CA LEU A 75 -1.60 7.53 5.95
C LEU A 75 -3.01 7.58 5.33
N ILE A 76 -3.97 8.19 6.02
CA ILE A 76 -5.35 8.34 5.52
C ILE A 76 -5.35 9.15 4.21
N ILE A 77 -4.66 10.29 4.21
CA ILE A 77 -4.63 11.21 3.06
C ILE A 77 -3.94 10.55 1.88
N ALA A 78 -2.76 9.94 2.08
CA ALA A 78 -2.01 9.25 1.03
C ALA A 78 -2.83 8.09 0.42
N THR A 79 -3.46 7.27 1.26
CA THR A 79 -4.32 6.17 0.79
C THR A 79 -5.54 6.70 0.02
N SER A 80 -6.14 7.80 0.49
CA SER A 80 -7.29 8.42 -0.17
C SER A 80 -6.92 9.00 -1.54
N ILE A 81 -5.78 9.69 -1.64
CA ILE A 81 -5.25 10.21 -2.91
C ILE A 81 -4.97 9.06 -3.88
N ALA A 82 -4.32 7.99 -3.41
CA ALA A 82 -4.03 6.85 -4.26
C ALA A 82 -5.31 6.17 -4.77
N LEU A 83 -6.29 5.93 -3.89
CA LEU A 83 -7.58 5.37 -4.29
C LEU A 83 -8.33 6.29 -5.26
N PHE A 84 -8.31 7.61 -5.04
CA PHE A 84 -8.89 8.61 -5.94
C PHE A 84 -8.29 8.53 -7.35
N LEU A 85 -6.96 8.40 -7.45
CA LEU A 85 -6.25 8.32 -8.73
C LEU A 85 -6.42 6.97 -9.43
N ILE A 86 -6.52 5.88 -8.67
CA ILE A 86 -6.63 4.51 -9.22
C ILE A 86 -8.08 4.17 -9.60
N ALA A 87 -9.07 4.77 -8.93
CA ALA A 87 -10.48 4.47 -9.13
C ALA A 87 -10.96 4.57 -10.59
N PRO A 88 -10.62 5.60 -11.39
CA PRO A 88 -11.02 5.66 -12.80
C PRO A 88 -10.45 4.51 -13.63
N ARG A 89 -9.18 4.14 -13.44
CA ARG A 89 -8.52 3.04 -14.15
C ARG A 89 -9.18 1.70 -13.81
N ALA A 90 -9.43 1.47 -12.53
CA ALA A 90 -10.15 0.30 -12.06
C ALA A 90 -11.56 0.17 -12.65
N ARG A 91 -12.29 1.29 -12.81
CA ARG A 91 -13.60 1.27 -13.49
C ARG A 91 -13.46 0.94 -14.97
N ALA A 92 -12.43 1.45 -15.64
CA ALA A 92 -12.18 1.21 -17.07
C ALA A 92 -11.96 -0.28 -17.38
N THR A 93 -11.37 -1.04 -16.45
CA THR A 93 -11.21 -2.50 -16.56
C THR A 93 -12.41 -3.31 -16.03
N GLY A 94 -13.56 -2.67 -15.80
CA GLY A 94 -14.78 -3.34 -15.31
C GLY A 94 -14.73 -3.78 -13.83
N MET A 95 -13.75 -3.32 -13.05
CA MET A 95 -13.61 -3.72 -11.65
C MET A 95 -14.71 -3.11 -10.79
N LYS A 96 -15.40 -3.93 -9.99
CA LYS A 96 -16.36 -3.46 -8.97
C LYS A 96 -15.57 -2.78 -7.85
N LEU A 97 -15.66 -1.45 -7.73
CA LEU A 97 -14.83 -0.69 -6.79
C LEU A 97 -15.20 -0.87 -5.32
N TRP A 98 -16.48 -1.05 -4.99
CA TRP A 98 -16.93 -0.96 -3.61
C TRP A 98 -16.31 -2.01 -2.66
N PRO A 99 -16.09 -3.30 -3.04
CA PRO A 99 -15.43 -4.26 -2.15
C PRO A 99 -13.97 -3.86 -1.90
N TRP A 100 -13.29 -3.35 -2.93
CA TRP A 100 -11.92 -2.87 -2.81
C TRP A 100 -11.83 -1.62 -1.95
N ALA A 101 -12.77 -0.67 -2.10
CA ALA A 101 -12.81 0.52 -1.27
C ALA A 101 -13.01 0.19 0.22
N ILE A 102 -13.87 -0.78 0.54
CA ILE A 102 -14.04 -1.28 1.91
C ILE A 102 -12.74 -1.94 2.40
N PHE A 103 -12.13 -2.79 1.57
CA PHE A 103 -10.88 -3.46 1.96
C PHE A 103 -9.73 -2.47 2.20
N VAL A 104 -9.60 -1.46 1.35
CA VAL A 104 -8.66 -0.33 1.51
C VAL A 104 -8.97 0.46 2.78
N ALA A 105 -10.23 0.80 3.04
CA ALA A 105 -10.60 1.55 4.24
C ALA A 105 -10.26 0.81 5.53
N LEU A 106 -10.37 -0.52 5.53
CA LEU A 106 -10.08 -1.36 6.70
C LEU A 106 -8.59 -1.67 6.89
N THR A 107 -7.79 -1.65 5.83
CA THR A 107 -6.40 -2.17 5.86
C THR A 107 -5.35 -1.24 5.24
N ALA A 108 -5.76 -0.03 4.85
CA ALA A 108 -4.96 0.99 4.21
C ALA A 108 -4.13 0.45 3.03
N SER A 109 -2.81 0.47 3.13
CA SER A 109 -1.89 0.10 2.05
C SER A 109 -1.97 -1.39 1.68
N ILE A 110 -2.36 -2.29 2.58
CA ILE A 110 -2.48 -3.73 2.28
C ILE A 110 -3.60 -3.94 1.24
N GLY A 111 -4.79 -3.43 1.52
CA GLY A 111 -5.92 -3.51 0.61
C GLY A 111 -5.68 -2.74 -0.69
N LEU A 112 -4.98 -1.61 -0.61
CA LEU A 112 -4.62 -0.81 -1.78
C LEU A 112 -3.63 -1.55 -2.69
N LEU A 113 -2.59 -2.17 -2.14
CA LEU A 113 -1.63 -2.97 -2.90
C LEU A 113 -2.30 -4.19 -3.55
N ALA A 114 -3.19 -4.87 -2.84
CA ALA A 114 -3.97 -5.97 -3.41
C ALA A 114 -4.89 -5.51 -4.54
N MET A 115 -5.55 -4.35 -4.38
CA MET A 115 -6.38 -3.73 -5.42
C MET A 115 -5.53 -3.37 -6.66
N ILE A 116 -4.36 -2.77 -6.45
CA ILE A 116 -3.43 -2.40 -7.52
C ILE A 116 -2.94 -3.65 -8.26
N ALA A 117 -2.60 -4.72 -7.54
CA ALA A 117 -2.19 -5.98 -8.17
C ALA A 117 -3.29 -6.53 -9.08
N ARG A 118 -4.56 -6.48 -8.63
CA ARG A 118 -5.71 -6.89 -9.45
C ARG A 118 -5.89 -5.98 -10.66
N LEU A 119 -5.76 -4.66 -10.48
CA LEU A 119 -5.86 -3.70 -11.58
C LEU A 119 -4.81 -3.96 -12.65
N PHE A 120 -3.54 -4.04 -12.28
CA PHE A 120 -2.46 -4.27 -13.24
C PHE A 120 -2.63 -5.59 -13.98
N TRP A 121 -3.15 -6.63 -13.31
CA TRP A 121 -3.44 -7.90 -13.98
C TRP A 121 -4.52 -7.73 -15.05
N LEU A 122 -5.60 -7.00 -14.73
CA LEU A 122 -6.68 -6.73 -15.69
C LEU A 122 -6.21 -5.89 -16.87
N GLU A 123 -5.45 -4.81 -16.62
CA GLU A 123 -4.89 -3.96 -17.69
C GLU A 123 -4.01 -4.77 -18.65
N GLN A 124 -3.16 -5.66 -18.12
CA GLN A 124 -2.31 -6.53 -18.94
C GLN A 124 -3.11 -7.54 -19.80
N GLN A 125 -4.25 -8.04 -19.31
CA GLN A 125 -5.10 -8.92 -20.12
C GLN A 125 -5.77 -8.15 -21.27
N SER A 126 -6.25 -6.93 -21.00
CA SER A 126 -6.87 -6.09 -22.04
C SER A 126 -5.88 -5.68 -23.15
N GLU A 127 -4.60 -5.46 -22.83
CA GLU A 127 -3.55 -5.19 -23.82
C GLU A 127 -3.21 -6.42 -24.69
N GLN A 128 -3.40 -7.63 -24.16
CA GLN A 128 -3.14 -8.87 -24.93
C GLN A 128 -4.29 -9.21 -25.90
N GLU A 129 -5.48 -8.68 -25.66
CA GLU A 129 -6.67 -8.92 -26.47
C GLU A 129 -6.86 -7.89 -27.61
N SER A 130 -6.10 -6.79 -27.60
CA SER A 130 -6.11 -5.71 -28.61
C SER A 130 -5.08 -5.90 -29.72
#